data_AF-I4YRA8-F1
#
_entry.id   AF-I4YRA8-F1
#
_cell.length_a   1.000
_cell.length_b   1.000
_cell.length_c   1.000
_cell.angle_alpha   90.00
_cell.angle_beta   90.00
_cell.angle_gamma   90.00
#
_symmetry.space_group_name_H-M   'P 1'
#
loop_
_entity.id
_entity.type
_entity.pdbx_description
1 polymer ?
#
loop_
_entity_poly.entity_id
_entity_poly.type
_entity_poly.pdbx_seq_one_letter_code
_entity_poly.pdbx_strand_id
1 'polypeptide(L)'
;MQYLETASTGVTWARLDADEIERRIIRAYVQLAYSPWERGGFRSLIVARLSWLDVRLTEVSSEFLGMPPFWLDVYSNASQSVIDSYGCSGFDEDDLATAAQMILSADLRAHDLRH
;
A
#
# COMPACT_ATOMS: atom_id res chain seq x y z
N MET A 1 12.20 -47.21 -10.28
CA MET A 1 12.40 -46.49 -11.56
C MET A 1 11.11 -45.82 -11.96
N GLN A 2 10.95 -44.55 -11.60
CA GLN A 2 10.27 -43.53 -12.41
C GLN A 2 10.54 -42.17 -11.74
N TYR A 3 11.14 -41.29 -12.54
CA TYR A 3 11.46 -39.89 -12.24
C TYR A 3 10.19 -39.07 -12.06
N LEU A 4 10.29 -37.99 -11.28
CA LEU A 4 9.64 -36.69 -11.50
C LEU A 4 10.41 -35.70 -10.60
N GLU A 5 11.51 -35.17 -11.12
CA GLU A 5 11.60 -33.83 -11.72
C GLU A 5 11.48 -32.71 -10.68
N THR A 6 12.66 -32.22 -10.31
CA THR A 6 12.92 -30.97 -9.60
C THR A 6 12.42 -29.76 -10.38
N ALA A 7 11.91 -28.81 -9.61
CA ALA A 7 11.80 -27.37 -9.87
C ALA A 7 10.72 -26.89 -10.86
N SER A 8 9.65 -26.36 -10.29
CA SER A 8 9.08 -25.11 -10.76
C SER A 8 8.83 -24.21 -9.56
N THR A 9 9.87 -23.50 -9.11
CA THR A 9 9.70 -22.23 -8.39
C THR A 9 9.19 -21.21 -9.40
N GLY A 10 7.98 -21.43 -9.92
CA GLY A 10 7.17 -20.38 -10.50
C GLY A 10 6.63 -19.58 -9.33
N VAL A 11 7.33 -18.53 -8.92
CA VAL A 11 6.65 -17.42 -8.25
C VAL A 11 5.69 -16.89 -9.31
N THR A 12 4.48 -17.42 -9.34
CA THR A 12 3.36 -16.76 -9.98
C THR A 12 3.34 -15.37 -9.36
N TRP A 13 3.51 -14.35 -10.18
CA TRP A 13 3.16 -12.98 -9.81
C TRP A 13 1.66 -13.01 -9.51
N ALA A 14 1.30 -13.42 -8.29
CA ALA A 14 -0.07 -13.38 -7.83
C ALA A 14 -0.43 -11.90 -7.88
N ARG A 15 -1.21 -11.53 -8.92
CA ARG A 15 -1.82 -10.22 -8.99
C ARG A 15 -2.46 -10.00 -7.63
N LEU A 16 -2.14 -8.87 -7.01
CA LEU A 16 -2.80 -8.50 -5.77
C LEU A 16 -4.31 -8.55 -6.03
N ASP A 17 -5.04 -9.29 -5.22
CA ASP A 17 -6.49 -9.21 -5.18
C ASP A 17 -6.91 -8.09 -4.20
N ALA A 18 -8.13 -7.59 -4.37
CA ALA A 18 -8.64 -6.48 -3.56
C ALA A 18 -8.64 -6.84 -2.06
N ASP A 19 -9.17 -8.02 -1.71
CA ASP A 19 -9.24 -8.48 -0.33
C ASP A 19 -7.86 -8.57 0.34
N GLU A 20 -6.83 -8.99 -0.39
CA GLU A 20 -5.46 -9.01 0.12
C GLU A 20 -4.90 -7.61 0.36
N ILE A 21 -5.23 -6.65 -0.50
CA ILE A 21 -4.84 -5.25 -0.28
C ILE A 21 -5.55 -4.69 0.96
N GLU A 22 -6.85 -4.93 1.11
CA GLU A 22 -7.62 -4.49 2.28
C GLU A 22 -7.04 -5.07 3.57
N ARG A 23 -6.73 -6.38 3.59
CA ARG A 23 -6.06 -7.03 4.74
C ARG A 23 -4.71 -6.40 5.07
N ARG A 24 -3.93 -6.00 4.05
CA ARG A 24 -2.64 -5.30 4.25
C ARG A 24 -2.83 -3.91 4.81
N ILE A 25 -3.83 -3.15 4.33
CA ILE A 25 -4.17 -1.83 4.86
C ILE A 25 -4.53 -1.96 6.35
N ILE A 26 -5.44 -2.87 6.70
CA ILE A 26 -5.84 -3.08 8.10
C ILE A 26 -4.65 -3.51 8.97
N ARG A 27 -3.80 -4.41 8.48
CA ARG A 27 -2.59 -4.81 9.22
C ARG A 27 -1.65 -3.63 9.44
N ALA A 28 -1.41 -2.83 8.39
CA ALA A 28 -0.56 -1.64 8.49
C ALA A 28 -1.15 -0.63 9.47
N TYR A 29 -2.46 -0.39 9.42
CA TYR A 29 -3.17 0.50 10.34
C TYR A 29 -2.99 0.08 11.80
N VAL A 30 -3.16 -1.21 12.10
CA VAL A 30 -2.93 -1.75 13.46
C VAL A 30 -1.46 -1.59 13.86
N GLN A 31 -0.51 -1.86 12.96
CA GLN A 31 0.93 -1.71 13.24
C GLN A 31 1.34 -0.24 13.42
N LEU A 32 0.68 0.68 12.73
CA LEU A 32 0.95 2.10 12.77
C LEU A 32 0.72 2.64 14.18
N ALA A 33 -0.31 2.14 14.88
CA ALA A 33 -0.60 2.47 16.28
C ALA A 33 0.60 2.29 17.22
N TYR A 34 1.49 1.33 16.92
CA TYR A 34 2.69 1.02 17.69
C TYR A 34 3.97 1.64 17.11
N SER A 35 3.88 2.32 15.98
CA SER A 35 5.02 2.96 15.34
C SER A 35 5.34 4.30 16.03
N PRO A 36 6.63 4.61 16.25
CA PRO A 36 7.02 5.88 16.85
C PRO A 36 6.68 7.04 15.92
N TRP A 37 6.34 8.19 16.51
CA TRP A 37 6.16 9.43 15.76
C TRP A 37 7.51 9.92 15.22
N GLU A 38 7.50 10.38 13.97
CA GLU A 38 8.64 11.01 13.31
C GLU A 38 8.77 12.49 13.72
N ARG A 39 9.94 13.09 13.45
CA ARG A 39 10.20 14.54 13.66
C ARG A 39 9.38 15.36 12.65
N GLY A 40 8.09 15.45 12.87
CA GLY A 40 7.14 16.12 11.98
C GLY A 40 5.67 15.89 12.35
N GLY A 41 5.39 15.16 13.43
CA GLY A 41 4.02 14.92 13.86
C GLY A 41 3.27 13.97 12.93
N PHE A 42 4.00 13.08 12.25
CA PHE A 42 3.43 11.98 11.47
C PHE A 42 4.13 10.66 11.80
N ARG A 43 3.50 9.55 11.45
CA ARG A 43 4.11 8.22 11.45
C ARG A 43 3.69 7.51 10.17
N SER A 44 4.59 6.71 9.61
CA SER A 44 4.35 6.06 8.32
C SER A 44 4.78 4.59 8.31
N LEU A 45 4.08 3.78 7.52
CA LEU A 45 4.42 2.39 7.25
C LEU A 45 4.21 2.04 5.78
N ILE A 46 5.01 1.12 5.25
CA ILE A 46 4.82 0.60 3.89
C ILE A 46 3.75 -0.50 3.95
N VAL A 47 2.65 -0.30 3.24
CA VAL A 47 1.55 -1.28 3.09
C VAL A 47 1.90 -2.33 2.05
N ALA A 48 2.44 -1.90 0.92
CA ALA A 48 2.81 -2.76 -0.20
C ALA A 48 3.94 -2.14 -1.01
N ARG A 49 4.70 -2.97 -1.71
CA ARG A 49 5.66 -2.55 -2.74
C ARG A 49 5.19 -3.08 -4.08
N LEU A 50 4.90 -2.17 -5.01
CA LEU A 50 4.40 -2.48 -6.33
C LEU A 50 5.50 -2.14 -7.34
N SER A 51 6.24 -3.13 -7.82
CA SER A 51 7.22 -2.90 -8.89
C SER A 51 8.29 -1.85 -8.53
N TRP A 52 8.12 -0.58 -8.89
CA TRP A 52 8.99 0.57 -8.54
C TRP A 52 8.30 1.63 -7.65
N LEU A 53 7.09 1.32 -7.19
CA LEU A 53 6.25 2.14 -6.31
C LEU A 53 6.19 1.53 -4.89
N ASP A 54 6.11 2.40 -3.89
CA ASP A 54 5.73 2.03 -2.52
C ASP A 54 4.33 2.57 -2.24
N VAL A 55 3.48 1.76 -1.63
CA VAL A 55 2.25 2.22 -1.01
C VAL A 55 2.53 2.47 0.47
N ARG A 56 2.29 3.69 0.94
CA ARG A 56 2.56 4.12 2.31
C ARG A 56 1.27 4.50 3.00
N LEU A 57 1.11 4.02 4.23
CA LEU A 57 0.08 4.50 5.14
C LEU A 57 0.72 5.47 6.11
N THR A 58 0.21 6.70 6.13
CA THR A 58 0.67 7.78 7.00
C THR A 58 -0.46 8.20 7.92
N GLU A 59 -0.17 8.31 9.21
CA GLU A 59 -1.03 9.01 10.16
C GLU A 59 -0.40 10.34 10.51
N VAL A 60 -1.21 11.38 10.45
CA VAL A 60 -0.84 12.74 10.80
C VAL A 60 -1.47 13.08 12.14
N SER A 61 -0.71 13.75 13.01
CA SER A 61 -1.20 14.15 14.34
C SER A 61 -2.44 15.04 14.22
N SER A 62 -3.28 15.03 15.27
CA SER A 62 -4.55 15.77 15.30
C SER A 62 -4.41 17.30 15.27
N GLU A 63 -3.19 17.82 15.26
CA GLU A 63 -2.88 19.26 15.17
C GLU A 63 -3.24 19.85 13.80
N PHE A 64 -3.43 18.99 12.79
CA PHE A 64 -3.81 19.37 11.43
C PHE A 64 -5.34 19.36 11.26
N LEU A 65 -5.99 20.43 11.74
CA LEU A 65 -7.44 20.57 11.70
C LEU A 65 -7.98 20.59 10.25
N GLY A 66 -9.02 19.80 9.99
CA GLY A 66 -9.75 19.79 8.71
C GLY A 66 -9.18 18.85 7.63
N MET A 67 -8.14 18.07 7.96
CA MET A 67 -7.62 17.03 7.07
C MET A 67 -7.96 15.63 7.62
N PRO A 68 -8.14 14.62 6.75
CA PRO A 68 -8.19 13.23 7.17
C PRO A 68 -6.94 12.85 8.00
N PRO A 69 -7.10 12.12 9.11
CA PRO A 69 -5.97 11.70 9.94
C PRO A 69 -5.08 10.67 9.25
N PHE A 70 -5.62 9.89 8.31
CA PHE A 70 -4.89 8.84 7.61
C PHE A 70 -4.79 9.15 6.12
N TRP A 71 -3.62 8.84 5.55
CA TRP A 71 -3.31 9.01 4.14
C TRP A 71 -2.66 7.74 3.60
N LEU A 72 -3.20 7.23 2.50
CA LEU A 72 -2.57 6.20 1.68
C LEU A 72 -1.95 6.85 0.46
N ASP A 73 -0.63 6.79 0.36
CA ASP A 73 0.13 7.40 -0.71
C ASP A 73 0.77 6.34 -1.60
N VAL A 74 0.62 6.48 -2.90
CA VAL A 74 1.40 5.74 -3.92
C VAL A 74 2.63 6.57 -4.24
N TYR A 75 3.77 6.19 -3.68
CA TYR A 75 5.04 6.89 -3.80
C TYR A 75 5.94 6.25 -4.87
N SER A 76 6.43 7.06 -5.79
CA SER A 76 7.47 6.64 -6.73
C SER A 76 8.85 6.91 -6.18
N ASN A 77 9.62 5.83 -6.02
CA ASN A 77 11.02 5.95 -5.66
C ASN A 77 11.88 6.48 -6.81
N ALA A 78 11.44 6.34 -8.07
CA ALA A 78 12.18 6.83 -9.22
C ALA A 78 12.11 8.36 -9.35
N SER A 79 10.93 8.94 -9.14
CA SER A 79 10.68 10.39 -9.24
C SER A 79 10.68 11.10 -7.89
N GLN A 80 10.83 10.37 -6.79
CA GLN A 80 10.76 10.89 -5.41
C GLN A 80 9.49 11.72 -5.15
N SER A 81 8.36 11.22 -5.64
CA SER A 81 7.09 11.95 -5.63
C SER A 81 5.91 11.04 -5.34
N VAL A 82 4.87 11.60 -4.72
CA VAL A 82 3.57 10.95 -4.60
C VAL A 82 2.85 11.06 -5.94
N ILE A 83 2.36 9.93 -6.44
CA ILE A 83 1.64 9.82 -7.71
C ILE A 83 0.13 9.84 -7.48
N ASP A 84 -0.31 9.25 -6.38
CA ASP A 84 -1.71 9.11 -6.01
C ASP A 84 -1.82 9.14 -4.49
N SER A 85 -2.92 9.70 -3.98
CA SER A 85 -3.16 9.82 -2.55
C SER A 85 -4.64 9.64 -2.25
N TYR A 86 -4.92 8.94 -1.16
CA TYR A 86 -6.26 8.79 -0.63
C TYR A 86 -6.27 9.08 0.87
N GLY A 87 -7.06 10.08 1.28
CA GLY A 87 -7.22 10.46 2.68
C GLY A 87 -8.52 9.90 3.26
N CYS A 88 -8.47 9.29 4.45
CA CYS A 88 -9.62 8.66 5.11
C CYS A 88 -9.59 8.81 6.63
N SER A 89 -10.75 8.57 7.27
CA SER A 89 -10.92 8.82 8.72
C SER A 89 -10.88 7.56 9.58
N GLY A 90 -11.16 6.38 9.01
CA GLY A 90 -11.28 5.16 9.82
C GLY A 90 -11.20 3.83 9.10
N PHE A 91 -10.98 3.80 7.78
CA PHE A 91 -10.92 2.56 6.99
C PHE A 91 -12.18 1.71 7.17
N ASP A 92 -13.35 2.31 6.94
CA ASP A 92 -14.58 1.54 6.77
C ASP A 92 -14.59 0.77 5.43
N GLU A 93 -15.68 0.04 5.16
CA GLU A 93 -15.78 -0.82 3.97
C GLU A 93 -15.61 -0.03 2.66
N ASP A 94 -16.21 1.15 2.56
CA ASP A 94 -16.12 2.00 1.36
C ASP A 94 -14.71 2.62 1.21
N ASP A 95 -14.12 3.05 2.33
CA ASP A 95 -12.73 3.54 2.38
C ASP A 95 -11.75 2.45 1.89
N LEU A 96 -11.91 1.22 2.39
CA LEU A 96 -11.06 0.07 2.05
C LEU A 96 -11.20 -0.31 0.58
N ALA A 97 -12.42 -0.41 0.08
CA ALA A 97 -12.68 -0.74 -1.32
C ALA A 97 -12.07 0.32 -2.26
N THR A 98 -12.22 1.60 -1.92
CA THR A 98 -11.65 2.71 -2.71
C THR A 98 -10.12 2.67 -2.70
N ALA A 99 -9.51 2.49 -1.53
CA ALA A 99 -8.07 2.37 -1.37
C ALA A 99 -7.51 1.16 -2.12
N ALA A 100 -8.19 0.01 -2.06
CA ALA A 100 -7.80 -1.19 -2.78
C ALA A 100 -7.83 -0.97 -4.29
N GLN A 101 -8.88 -0.34 -4.83
CA GLN A 101 -8.96 0.02 -6.25
C GLN A 101 -7.84 0.98 -6.69
N MET A 102 -7.50 1.98 -5.87
CA MET A 102 -6.38 2.89 -6.13
C MET A 102 -5.05 2.12 -6.26
N ILE A 103 -4.77 1.22 -5.32
CA ILE A 103 -3.55 0.39 -5.29
C ILE A 103 -3.50 -0.57 -6.47
N LEU A 104 -4.60 -1.24 -6.81
CA LEU A 104 -4.70 -2.10 -7.99
C LEU A 104 -4.42 -1.34 -9.29
N SER A 105 -4.99 -0.14 -9.41
CA SER A 105 -4.79 0.73 -10.57
C SER A 105 -3.34 1.20 -10.68
N ALA A 106 -2.67 1.44 -9.54
CA ALA A 106 -1.25 1.77 -9.51
C ALA A 106 -0.37 0.57 -9.91
N ASP A 107 -0.68 -0.64 -9.46
CA ASP A 107 0.05 -1.87 -9.83
C ASP A 107 -0.03 -2.14 -11.33
N LEU A 108 -1.22 -2.01 -11.92
CA LEU A 108 -1.44 -2.14 -13.36
C LEU A 108 -0.58 -1.14 -14.15
N ARG A 109 -0.65 0.16 -13.80
CA ARG A 109 0.16 1.22 -14.42
C ARG A 109 1.67 0.93 -14.30
N ALA A 110 2.11 0.44 -13.15
CA ALA A 110 3.51 0.13 -12.89
C ALA A 110 4.02 -1.12 -13.65
N HIS A 111 3.11 -2.03 -14.02
CA HIS A 111 3.41 -3.19 -14.84
C HIS A 111 3.45 -2.83 -16.33
N ASP A 112 2.49 -2.05 -16.83
CA ASP A 112 2.43 -1.65 -18.24
C ASP A 112 3.66 -0.84 -18.68
N LEU A 113 4.22 -0.02 -17.80
CA LEU A 113 5.42 0.78 -18.08
C LEU A 113 6.74 0.00 -18.04
N ARG A 114 6.71 -1.31 -17.74
CA ARG A 114 7.89 -2.20 -17.77
C ARG A 114 8.05 -2.96 -19.09
N HIS A 115 7.09 -2.87 -20.00
CA HIS A 115 7.10 -3.51 -21.32
C HIS A 115 7.31 -2.50 -22.45
#